data_AF-A0A1H1TVM2-F1
#
_entry.id   AF-A0A1H1TVM2-F1
#
_cell.length_a   1.000
_cell.length_b   1.000
_cell.length_c   1.000
_cell.angle_alpha   90.00
_cell.angle_beta   90.00
_cell.angle_gamma   90.00
#
_symmetry.space_group_name_H-M   'P 1'
#
loop_
_entity.id
_entity.type
_entity.pdbx_description
1 polymer ?
#
loop_
_entity_poly.entity_id
_entity_poly.type
_entity_poly.pdbx_seq_one_letter_code
_entity_poly.pdbx_strand_id
1 'polypeptide(L)'
;MEYVSRTPLPDETAMDYAMLGGAHAERGRRLFATGLVLLGVILLYLVYTAQVDDILHLGLGLIMFTLSVLPSLLWARAGGSRFPVFETILILCASAYAMPVLNAREQLAGYSPDVITKASLTVILYQLSAILTYVGTRGVPGRTPFWRESLITNRVEKLMVYGLLLSSTYIWISTFTTWIPGDLESILRAIFYGVSILCTFVSSQRWGRGELTQTEKAVVLCTVIPQMIMMSVGLILISSISLLGIALLGYLCGGKRIPWLVVIITFPVLAVLHTGKTRMREIYWQADVPAPTLTQLPAYYAEWIDFGLQPTSGDKTIGHKMLERTSLMHLLCLIIDYTPGRQDYLYGKTYAYVLPQLIPRFFWHDKPRSHVATYALAIYYGLQREEDTATTTIAFGLVTEAYANFGLFGALMLGVFWGFWLKKLQIWSTFSPMFSFAGLLMVLLTAWAFNAELTLAAWVSSLQQAVIAVLGLPLLIRSFFGN
;
A
#
# COMPACT_ATOMS: atom_id res chain seq x y z
N MET A 1 6.22 28.19 0.66
CA MET A 1 5.85 27.54 -0.62
C MET A 1 5.93 28.61 -1.69
N GLU A 2 7.11 28.86 -2.25
CA GLU A 2 7.23 29.71 -3.43
C GLU A 2 6.83 28.91 -4.66
N TYR A 3 5.90 29.46 -5.42
CA TYR A 3 5.49 28.93 -6.72
C TYR A 3 6.68 29.05 -7.67
N VAL A 4 7.28 27.91 -8.02
CA VAL A 4 8.25 27.86 -9.12
C VAL A 4 7.45 27.98 -10.42
N SER A 5 7.22 29.21 -10.90
CA SER A 5 6.82 29.43 -12.28
C SER A 5 8.06 29.28 -13.16
N ARG A 6 8.07 28.30 -14.06
CA ARG A 6 8.99 28.29 -15.20
C ARG A 6 8.21 28.04 -16.47
N THR A 7 8.51 28.88 -17.46
CA THR A 7 7.98 28.90 -18.82
C THR A 7 8.12 27.53 -19.51
N PRO A 8 7.07 27.02 -20.17
CA PRO A 8 7.16 25.83 -21.01
C PRO A 8 8.03 26.11 -22.25
N LEU A 9 8.66 25.06 -22.80
CA LEU A 9 9.33 25.15 -24.11
C LEU A 9 8.30 25.13 -25.26
N PRO A 10 8.63 25.67 -26.45
CA PRO A 10 7.65 26.06 -27.48
C PRO A 10 6.74 24.96 -28.04
N ASP A 11 7.11 23.68 -27.90
CA ASP A 11 6.37 22.54 -28.47
C ASP A 11 5.73 21.60 -27.41
N GLU A 12 5.78 21.96 -26.12
CA GLU A 12 5.20 21.13 -25.05
C GLU A 12 3.69 21.41 -24.87
N THR A 13 2.82 20.86 -25.74
CA THR A 13 1.43 20.54 -25.32
C THR A 13 1.39 19.20 -24.57
N ALA A 14 2.32 19.00 -23.64
CA ALA A 14 2.15 17.99 -22.60
C ALA A 14 1.06 18.51 -21.67
N MET A 15 0.00 17.72 -21.42
CA MET A 15 -1.03 18.08 -20.47
C MET A 15 -0.35 18.45 -19.14
N ASP A 16 -0.51 19.71 -18.70
CA ASP A 16 0.20 20.23 -17.53
C ASP A 16 -0.38 19.61 -16.25
N TYR A 17 0.02 18.37 -15.97
CA TYR A 17 -0.38 17.63 -14.77
C TYR A 17 0.09 18.33 -13.48
N ALA A 18 1.05 19.27 -13.57
CA ALA A 18 1.63 19.93 -12.41
C ALA A 18 0.71 20.99 -11.79
N MET A 19 -0.21 21.57 -12.58
CA MET A 19 -1.07 22.68 -12.16
C MET A 19 -2.51 22.39 -12.58
N LEU A 20 -3.21 21.51 -11.86
CA LEU A 20 -4.65 21.40 -12.04
C LEU A 20 -5.27 22.78 -11.73
N GLY A 21 -5.87 23.42 -12.74
CA GLY A 21 -6.39 24.79 -12.66
C GLY A 21 -7.44 25.03 -11.56
N GLY A 22 -7.93 26.27 -11.47
CA GLY A 22 -8.70 26.82 -10.33
C GLY A 22 -9.69 25.88 -9.62
N ALA A 23 -10.55 25.17 -10.36
CA ALA A 23 -11.55 24.28 -9.78
C ALA A 23 -10.97 23.04 -9.06
N HIS A 24 -9.80 22.54 -9.46
CA HIS A 24 -9.13 21.44 -8.78
C HIS A 24 -8.35 21.93 -7.55
N ALA A 25 -7.70 23.10 -7.65
CA ALA A 25 -7.08 23.75 -6.51
C ALA A 25 -8.10 24.09 -5.42
N GLU A 26 -9.30 24.54 -5.81
CA GLU A 26 -10.40 24.78 -4.87
C GLU A 26 -10.89 23.49 -4.23
N ARG A 27 -11.08 22.41 -5.02
CA ARG A 27 -11.42 21.08 -4.48
C ARG A 27 -10.36 20.58 -3.49
N GLY A 28 -9.08 20.75 -3.80
CA GLY A 28 -7.97 20.42 -2.90
C GLY A 28 -8.03 21.20 -1.59
N ARG A 29 -8.32 22.51 -1.64
CA ARG A 29 -8.52 23.34 -0.44
C ARG A 29 -9.73 22.88 0.40
N ARG A 30 -10.86 22.56 -0.25
CA ARG A 30 -12.04 22.01 0.44
C ARG A 30 -11.71 20.67 1.10
N LEU A 31 -11.06 19.76 0.37
CA LEU A 31 -10.62 18.46 0.90
C LEU A 31 -9.67 18.62 2.10
N PHE A 32 -8.74 19.58 2.04
CA PHE A 32 -7.87 19.92 3.15
C PHE A 32 -8.66 20.41 4.37
N ALA A 33 -9.57 21.38 4.18
CA ALA A 33 -10.37 21.93 5.27
C ALA A 33 -11.27 20.87 5.92
N THR A 34 -12.00 20.11 5.10
CA THR A 34 -12.83 18.98 5.59
C THR A 34 -11.97 17.95 6.30
N GLY A 35 -10.81 17.59 5.74
CA GLY A 35 -9.89 16.63 6.35
C GLY A 35 -9.30 17.11 7.68
N LEU A 36 -9.05 18.42 7.84
CA LEU A 36 -8.55 18.99 9.09
C LEU A 36 -9.63 19.01 10.19
N VAL A 37 -10.88 19.32 9.82
CA VAL A 37 -12.03 19.19 10.73
C VAL A 37 -12.23 17.72 11.14
N LEU A 38 -12.22 16.80 10.17
CA LEU A 38 -12.32 15.37 10.46
C LEU A 38 -11.19 14.86 11.34
N LEU A 39 -9.95 15.30 11.10
CA LEU A 39 -8.82 14.97 11.97
C LEU A 39 -9.06 15.47 13.39
N GLY A 40 -9.53 16.72 13.57
CA GLY A 40 -9.87 17.25 14.89
C GLY A 40 -10.96 16.44 15.60
N VAL A 41 -12.04 16.10 14.89
CA VAL A 41 -13.13 15.26 15.41
C VAL A 41 -12.63 13.87 15.79
N ILE A 42 -11.81 13.24 14.94
CA ILE A 42 -11.25 11.91 15.20
C ILE A 42 -10.31 11.96 16.40
N LEU A 43 -9.47 12.99 16.53
CA LEU A 43 -8.58 13.13 17.70
C LEU A 43 -9.39 13.30 18.99
N LEU A 44 -10.45 14.11 18.98
CA LEU A 44 -11.36 14.27 20.13
C LEU A 44 -12.07 12.95 20.46
N TYR A 45 -12.54 12.24 19.43
CA TYR A 45 -13.15 10.92 19.60
C TYR A 45 -12.16 9.92 20.21
N LEU A 46 -10.93 9.88 19.69
CA LEU A 46 -9.87 9.02 20.21
C LEU A 46 -9.49 9.38 21.65
N VAL A 47 -9.45 10.66 22.01
CA VAL A 47 -9.27 11.08 23.42
C VAL A 47 -10.39 10.55 24.30
N TYR A 48 -11.63 10.58 23.81
CA TYR A 48 -12.80 10.12 24.57
C TYR A 48 -12.89 8.58 24.69
N THR A 49 -12.51 7.84 23.63
CA THR A 49 -12.66 6.38 23.58
C THR A 49 -11.39 5.60 23.89
N ALA A 50 -10.23 6.28 23.97
CA ALA A 50 -8.95 5.63 24.19
C ALA A 50 -8.96 4.81 25.48
N GLN A 51 -8.53 3.56 25.37
CA GLN A 51 -8.44 2.63 26.49
C GLN A 51 -6.97 2.48 26.90
N VAL A 52 -6.41 3.55 27.43
CA VAL A 52 -4.99 3.64 27.74
C VAL A 52 -4.79 3.85 29.23
N ASP A 53 -3.90 3.05 29.83
CA ASP A 53 -3.61 3.10 31.27
C ASP A 53 -2.71 4.29 31.65
N ASP A 54 -1.90 4.80 30.71
CA ASP A 54 -0.97 5.91 30.89
C ASP A 54 -1.32 7.11 29.97
N ILE A 55 -1.45 8.30 30.57
CA ILE A 55 -1.72 9.55 29.83
C ILE A 55 -0.61 9.89 28.83
N LEU A 56 0.63 9.45 29.10
CA LEU A 56 1.74 9.62 28.18
C LEU A 56 1.51 8.83 26.88
N HIS A 57 1.05 7.58 26.97
CA HIS A 57 0.74 6.75 25.80
C HIS A 57 -0.42 7.31 24.98
N LEU A 58 -1.41 7.92 25.64
CA LEU A 58 -2.46 8.67 24.94
C LEU A 58 -1.85 9.83 24.12
N GLY A 59 -1.00 10.65 24.74
CA GLY A 59 -0.33 11.75 24.05
C GLY A 59 0.53 11.29 22.87
N LEU A 60 1.35 10.24 23.07
CA LEU A 60 2.20 9.68 22.03
C LEU A 60 1.37 9.06 20.88
N GLY A 61 0.29 8.35 21.20
CA GLY A 61 -0.70 7.83 20.25
C GLY A 61 -1.27 8.92 19.34
N LEU A 62 -1.74 10.02 19.92
CA LEU A 62 -2.31 11.15 19.19
C LEU A 62 -1.27 11.88 18.32
N ILE A 63 -0.03 12.02 18.81
CA ILE A 63 1.08 12.59 18.05
C ILE A 63 1.38 11.72 16.82
N MET A 64 1.54 10.40 17.00
CA MET A 64 1.78 9.47 15.90
C MET A 64 0.65 9.53 14.85
N PHE A 65 -0.60 9.57 15.31
CA PHE A 65 -1.77 9.67 14.42
C PHE A 65 -1.73 10.98 13.60
N THR A 66 -1.45 12.10 14.27
CA THR A 66 -1.38 13.42 13.64
C THR A 66 -0.24 13.49 12.61
N LEU A 67 0.96 13.00 12.96
CA LEU A 67 2.10 12.96 12.05
C LEU A 67 1.87 12.05 10.84
N SER A 68 1.04 11.01 11.00
CA SER A 68 0.64 10.11 9.91
C SER A 68 -0.28 10.80 8.89
N VAL A 69 -1.27 11.56 9.37
CA VAL A 69 -2.35 12.12 8.54
C VAL A 69 -1.99 13.48 7.93
N LEU A 70 -1.25 14.31 8.65
CA LEU A 70 -0.95 15.69 8.25
C LEU A 70 -0.29 15.82 6.86
N PRO A 71 0.73 15.00 6.49
CA PRO A 71 1.33 15.06 5.15
C PRO A 71 0.31 14.85 4.03
N SER A 72 -0.60 13.89 4.18
CA SER A 72 -1.68 13.60 3.24
C SER A 72 -2.64 14.78 3.07
N LEU A 73 -2.97 15.48 4.17
CA LEU A 73 -3.77 16.71 4.13
C LEU A 73 -3.03 17.84 3.39
N LEU A 74 -1.74 18.05 3.68
CA LEU A 74 -0.94 19.06 3.01
C LEU A 74 -0.79 18.77 1.51
N TRP A 75 -0.67 17.49 1.14
CA TRP A 75 -0.72 17.06 -0.26
C TRP A 75 -2.08 17.36 -0.91
N ALA A 76 -3.19 17.10 -0.22
CA ALA A 76 -4.53 17.39 -0.72
C ALA A 76 -4.69 18.90 -1.03
N ARG A 77 -4.12 19.76 -0.17
CA ARG A 77 -4.09 21.22 -0.37
C ARG A 77 -3.27 21.64 -1.58
N ALA A 78 -2.19 20.92 -1.91
CA ALA A 78 -1.17 21.35 -2.86
C ALA A 78 -1.60 21.40 -4.34
N GLY A 79 -2.86 21.11 -4.69
CA GLY A 79 -3.48 21.40 -5.99
C GLY A 79 -2.94 20.64 -7.22
N GLY A 80 -1.75 20.04 -7.15
CA GLY A 80 -1.11 19.32 -8.26
C GLY A 80 -1.47 17.83 -8.34
N SER A 81 -1.25 17.24 -9.51
CA SER A 81 -1.34 15.79 -9.78
C SER A 81 -0.10 15.02 -9.28
N ARG A 82 0.53 15.48 -8.20
CA ARG A 82 1.69 14.77 -7.63
C ARG A 82 1.22 13.44 -7.06
N PHE A 83 1.95 12.37 -7.33
CA PHE A 83 1.68 11.05 -6.78
C PHE A 83 1.98 11.01 -5.28
N PRO A 84 1.02 10.63 -4.41
CA PRO A 84 1.14 10.71 -2.95
C PRO A 84 1.90 9.52 -2.33
N VAL A 85 3.09 9.19 -2.84
CA VAL A 85 3.85 8.00 -2.36
C VAL A 85 4.21 8.13 -0.88
N PHE A 86 4.80 9.27 -0.50
CA PHE A 86 5.26 9.54 0.85
C PHE A 86 4.08 9.60 1.84
N GLU A 87 3.02 10.27 1.41
CA GLU A 87 1.78 10.45 2.15
C GLU A 87 1.07 9.11 2.39
N THR A 88 1.04 8.21 1.40
CA THR A 88 0.49 6.85 1.56
C THR A 88 1.32 6.01 2.54
N ILE A 89 2.65 6.10 2.55
CA ILE A 89 3.45 5.37 3.55
C ILE A 89 3.19 5.88 4.96
N LEU A 90 3.13 7.21 5.14
CA LEU A 90 2.91 7.78 6.47
C LEU A 90 1.50 7.56 6.99
N ILE A 91 0.45 7.63 6.15
CA ILE A 91 -0.92 7.41 6.64
C ILE A 91 -1.13 5.99 7.16
N LEU A 92 -0.41 5.00 6.63
CA LEU A 92 -0.45 3.61 7.12
C LEU A 92 0.11 3.47 8.53
N CYS A 93 0.97 4.39 8.98
CA CYS A 93 1.44 4.40 10.36
C CYS A 93 0.32 4.68 11.36
N ALA A 94 -0.78 5.33 10.94
CA ALA A 94 -1.93 5.57 11.80
C ALA A 94 -2.57 4.24 12.22
N SER A 95 -2.85 3.35 11.27
CA SER A 95 -3.42 2.03 11.58
C SER A 95 -2.39 1.07 12.17
N ALA A 96 -1.15 1.09 11.68
CA ALA A 96 -0.14 0.12 12.09
C ALA A 96 0.47 0.38 13.47
N TYR A 97 0.56 1.65 13.88
CA TYR A 97 1.27 2.05 15.09
C TYR A 97 0.41 2.87 16.06
N ALA A 98 -0.27 3.91 15.59
CA ALA A 98 -1.01 4.82 16.47
C ALA A 98 -2.28 4.19 17.07
N MET A 99 -3.11 3.57 16.23
CA MET A 99 -4.37 2.96 16.65
C MET A 99 -4.18 1.82 17.68
N PRO A 100 -3.18 0.92 17.55
CA PRO A 100 -2.89 -0.07 18.57
C PRO A 100 -2.57 0.53 19.95
N VAL A 101 -1.80 1.62 20.01
CA VAL A 101 -1.49 2.30 21.28
C VAL A 101 -2.73 2.90 21.90
N LEU A 102 -3.65 3.44 21.09
CA LEU A 102 -4.85 4.11 21.59
C LEU A 102 -5.99 3.15 21.98
N ASN A 103 -6.09 1.98 21.32
CA ASN A 103 -7.30 1.16 21.35
C ASN A 103 -7.07 -0.37 21.50
N ALA A 104 -5.84 -0.88 21.49
CA ALA A 104 -5.57 -2.33 21.49
C ALA A 104 -4.87 -2.80 22.77
N ARG A 105 -5.54 -2.61 23.92
CA ARG A 105 -5.01 -2.96 25.25
C ARG A 105 -4.55 -4.41 25.34
N GLU A 106 -5.34 -5.36 24.83
CA GLU A 106 -4.98 -6.79 24.87
C GLU A 106 -3.70 -7.12 24.11
N GLN A 107 -3.43 -6.44 23.00
CA GLN A 107 -2.20 -6.68 22.24
C GLN A 107 -0.97 -6.18 22.97
N LEU A 108 -1.09 -5.12 23.78
CA LEU A 108 0.04 -4.49 24.46
C LEU A 108 0.14 -4.88 25.95
N ALA A 109 -0.85 -5.59 26.49
CA ALA A 109 -0.94 -5.96 27.91
C ALA A 109 0.27 -6.75 28.44
N GLY A 110 0.99 -7.46 27.55
CA GLY A 110 2.19 -8.21 27.91
C GLY A 110 3.47 -7.39 28.04
N TYR A 111 3.45 -6.10 27.70
CA TYR A 111 4.64 -5.23 27.70
C TYR A 111 4.61 -4.21 28.84
N SER A 112 5.79 -3.86 29.34
CA SER A 112 5.92 -2.79 30.32
C SER A 112 5.61 -1.42 29.69
N PRO A 113 5.13 -0.44 30.49
CA PRO A 113 4.87 0.91 30.00
C PRO A 113 6.10 1.56 29.34
N ASP A 114 7.30 1.27 29.85
CA ASP A 114 8.57 1.77 29.29
C ASP A 114 8.83 1.24 27.87
N VAL A 115 8.51 -0.02 27.60
CA VAL A 115 8.66 -0.62 26.26
C VAL A 115 7.70 0.05 25.29
N ILE A 116 6.44 0.24 25.69
CA ILE A 116 5.42 0.90 24.86
C ILE A 116 5.81 2.37 24.58
N THR A 117 6.33 3.07 25.58
CA THR A 117 6.86 4.43 25.44
C THR A 117 8.01 4.47 24.45
N LYS A 118 8.99 3.57 24.57
CA LYS A 118 10.13 3.48 23.63
C LYS A 118 9.68 3.14 22.21
N ALA A 119 8.72 2.23 22.04
CA ALA A 119 8.14 1.89 20.74
C ALA A 119 7.47 3.10 20.08
N SER A 120 6.64 3.81 20.85
CA SER A 120 5.96 5.00 20.38
C SER A 120 6.94 6.11 20.00
N LEU A 121 7.97 6.36 20.82
CA LEU A 121 9.02 7.33 20.51
C LEU A 121 9.84 6.94 19.27
N THR A 122 10.07 5.64 19.05
CA THR A 122 10.76 5.12 17.86
C THR A 122 9.98 5.46 16.58
N VAL A 123 8.66 5.25 16.60
CA VAL A 123 7.79 5.57 15.45
C VAL A 123 7.74 7.08 15.23
N ILE A 124 7.59 7.88 16.29
CA ILE A 124 7.61 9.35 16.19
C ILE A 124 8.95 9.83 15.62
N LEU A 125 10.07 9.27 16.06
CA LEU A 125 11.40 9.62 15.55
C LEU A 125 11.51 9.34 14.05
N TYR A 126 11.05 8.17 13.61
CA TYR A 126 10.95 7.82 12.19
C TYR A 126 10.08 8.81 11.41
N GLN A 127 8.88 9.12 11.90
CA GLN A 127 7.95 10.04 11.23
C GLN A 127 8.52 11.45 11.14
N LEU A 128 9.07 11.98 12.24
CA LEU A 128 9.66 13.31 12.28
C LEU A 128 10.88 13.40 11.36
N SER A 129 11.80 12.43 11.41
CA SER A 129 12.97 12.45 10.54
C SER A 129 12.57 12.35 9.06
N ALA A 130 11.56 11.54 8.74
CA ALA A 130 11.00 11.44 7.40
C ALA A 130 10.36 12.74 6.91
N ILE A 131 9.48 13.35 7.72
CA ILE A 131 8.80 14.60 7.39
C ILE A 131 9.79 15.76 7.25
N LEU A 132 10.70 15.92 8.21
CA LEU A 132 11.69 17.00 8.18
C LEU A 132 12.61 16.88 6.98
N THR A 133 13.09 15.65 6.68
CA THR A 133 13.93 15.41 5.49
C THR A 133 13.15 15.65 4.20
N TYR A 134 11.90 15.21 4.13
CA TYR A 134 11.05 15.38 2.95
C TYR A 134 10.74 16.85 2.65
N VAL A 135 10.47 17.65 3.69
CA VAL A 135 10.21 19.09 3.55
C VAL A 135 11.51 19.86 3.29
N GLY A 136 12.61 19.46 3.93
CA GLY A 136 13.92 20.09 3.77
C GLY A 136 14.62 19.78 2.44
N THR A 137 14.31 18.65 1.80
CA THR A 137 14.95 18.23 0.55
C THR A 137 14.53 19.12 -0.62
N ARG A 138 15.51 19.83 -1.20
CA ARG A 138 15.35 20.68 -2.38
C ARG A 138 15.88 20.00 -3.65
N GLY A 139 15.47 20.49 -4.80
CA GLY A 139 15.94 19.99 -6.09
C GLY A 139 15.29 20.68 -7.27
N VAL A 140 15.73 20.29 -8.47
CA VAL A 140 15.15 20.74 -9.73
C VAL A 140 14.48 19.56 -10.45
N PRO A 141 13.41 19.80 -11.22
CA PRO A 141 12.76 18.74 -11.99
C PRO A 141 13.67 18.07 -13.00
N GLY A 142 13.39 16.80 -13.30
CA GLY A 142 14.11 16.02 -14.29
C GLY A 142 13.98 16.62 -15.69
N ARG A 143 15.05 16.53 -16.48
CA ARG A 143 15.12 17.09 -17.84
C ARG A 143 15.41 16.06 -18.93
N THR A 144 15.85 14.86 -18.56
CA THR A 144 16.17 13.81 -19.55
C THR A 144 14.90 13.19 -20.13
N PRO A 145 14.98 12.54 -21.31
CA PRO A 145 13.86 11.83 -21.95
C PRO A 145 13.08 10.92 -21.01
N PHE A 146 13.78 10.21 -20.12
CA PHE A 146 13.19 9.36 -19.08
C PHE A 146 12.08 10.06 -18.26
N TRP A 147 12.24 11.36 -17.99
CA TRP A 147 11.30 12.14 -17.19
C TRP A 147 10.22 12.82 -18.02
N ARG A 148 10.47 13.14 -19.29
CA ARG A 148 9.60 14.03 -20.07
C ARG A 148 8.86 13.36 -21.22
N GLU A 149 9.43 12.32 -21.80
CA GLU A 149 8.81 11.66 -22.95
C GLU A 149 7.76 10.67 -22.49
N SER A 150 6.56 10.79 -23.06
CA SER A 150 5.53 9.78 -22.90
C SER A 150 5.92 8.53 -23.69
N LEU A 151 5.83 7.37 -23.06
CA LEU A 151 6.02 6.08 -23.73
C LEU A 151 4.82 5.68 -24.58
N ILE A 152 3.66 6.24 -24.24
CA ILE A 152 2.37 5.82 -24.76
C ILE A 152 1.72 7.01 -25.43
N THR A 153 1.16 6.80 -26.62
CA THR A 153 0.40 7.83 -27.34
C THR A 153 -0.97 8.05 -26.69
N ASN A 154 -1.56 9.23 -26.88
CA ASN A 154 -2.90 9.56 -26.37
C ASN A 154 -3.99 8.55 -26.82
N ARG A 155 -3.80 7.85 -27.94
CA ARG A 155 -4.71 6.80 -28.40
C ARG A 155 -4.65 5.57 -27.48
N VAL A 156 -3.46 5.13 -27.12
CA VAL A 156 -3.27 3.97 -26.24
C VAL A 156 -3.64 4.31 -24.79
N GLU A 157 -3.47 5.56 -24.35
CA GLU A 157 -4.03 6.05 -23.07
C GLU A 157 -5.55 5.85 -22.98
N LYS A 158 -6.29 6.17 -24.05
CA LYS A 158 -7.74 5.94 -24.09
C LYS A 158 -8.09 4.45 -24.04
N LEU A 159 -7.25 3.61 -24.64
CA LEU A 159 -7.43 2.16 -24.66
C LEU A 159 -7.05 1.45 -23.36
N MET A 160 -6.34 2.11 -22.43
CA MET A 160 -5.91 1.51 -21.15
C MET A 160 -7.06 0.92 -20.33
N VAL A 161 -8.26 1.50 -20.40
CA VAL A 161 -9.44 0.98 -19.69
C VAL A 161 -9.75 -0.46 -20.12
N TYR A 162 -9.52 -0.80 -21.39
CA TYR A 162 -9.75 -2.15 -21.92
C TYR A 162 -8.67 -3.15 -21.51
N GLY A 163 -7.51 -2.68 -21.02
CA GLY A 163 -6.54 -3.55 -20.36
C GLY A 163 -7.10 -4.23 -19.11
N LEU A 164 -8.13 -3.66 -18.48
CA LEU A 164 -8.85 -4.31 -17.39
C LEU A 164 -9.53 -5.60 -17.84
N LEU A 165 -10.08 -5.66 -19.06
CA LEU A 165 -10.69 -6.88 -19.60
C LEU A 165 -9.66 -8.01 -19.67
N LEU A 166 -8.47 -7.70 -20.19
CA LEU A 166 -7.38 -8.66 -20.29
C LEU A 166 -6.99 -9.22 -18.90
N SER A 167 -6.83 -8.35 -17.91
CA SER A 167 -6.51 -8.78 -16.55
C SER A 167 -7.67 -9.53 -15.87
N SER A 168 -8.92 -9.16 -16.13
CA SER A 168 -10.11 -9.87 -15.64
C SER A 168 -10.17 -11.28 -16.22
N THR A 169 -9.91 -11.44 -17.51
CA THR A 169 -9.86 -12.75 -18.17
C THR A 169 -8.77 -13.62 -17.55
N TYR A 170 -7.58 -13.07 -17.33
CA TYR A 170 -6.52 -13.82 -16.66
C TYR A 170 -6.93 -14.26 -15.25
N ILE A 171 -7.46 -13.35 -14.42
CA ILE A 171 -7.89 -13.67 -13.05
C ILE A 171 -8.98 -14.75 -13.06
N TRP A 172 -9.89 -14.71 -14.02
CA TRP A 172 -10.91 -15.75 -14.19
C TRP A 172 -10.28 -17.11 -14.53
N ILE A 173 -9.41 -17.15 -15.55
CA ILE A 173 -8.69 -18.37 -15.96
C ILE A 173 -7.90 -18.94 -14.77
N SER A 174 -7.12 -18.11 -14.08
CA SER A 174 -6.28 -18.55 -12.95
C SER A 174 -7.08 -19.05 -11.75
N THR A 175 -8.29 -18.53 -11.54
CA THR A 175 -9.12 -18.87 -10.38
C THR A 175 -9.95 -20.14 -10.62
N PHE A 176 -10.48 -20.33 -11.83
CA PHE A 176 -11.47 -21.37 -12.11
C PHE A 176 -10.98 -22.47 -13.06
N THR A 177 -9.77 -22.37 -13.61
CA THR A 177 -9.24 -23.35 -14.56
C THR A 177 -7.81 -23.75 -14.22
N THR A 178 -7.38 -24.90 -14.73
CA THR A 178 -5.98 -25.37 -14.65
C THR A 178 -5.21 -25.14 -15.95
N TRP A 179 -5.67 -24.22 -16.80
CA TRP A 179 -5.11 -24.00 -18.14
C TRP A 179 -3.73 -23.36 -18.13
N ILE A 180 -3.35 -22.72 -17.02
CA ILE A 180 -2.05 -22.07 -16.88
C ILE A 180 -1.04 -23.11 -16.35
N PRO A 181 0.04 -23.40 -17.10
CA PRO A 181 1.10 -24.26 -16.59
C PRO A 181 1.74 -23.67 -15.33
N GLY A 182 2.03 -24.51 -14.33
CA GLY A 182 2.59 -24.07 -13.05
C GLY A 182 3.89 -23.26 -13.20
N ASP A 183 4.73 -23.61 -14.16
CA ASP A 183 5.99 -22.91 -14.43
C ASP A 183 5.78 -21.46 -14.92
N LEU A 184 4.68 -21.20 -15.61
CA LEU A 184 4.33 -19.88 -16.14
C LEU A 184 3.42 -19.09 -15.20
N GLU A 185 2.81 -19.74 -14.22
CA GLU A 185 1.80 -19.13 -13.35
C GLU A 185 2.34 -17.88 -12.66
N SER A 186 3.54 -17.96 -12.06
CA SER A 186 4.15 -16.83 -11.35
C SER A 186 4.48 -15.64 -12.25
N ILE A 187 4.93 -15.91 -13.49
CA ILE A 187 5.30 -14.89 -14.48
C ILE A 187 4.04 -14.20 -15.01
N LEU A 188 3.05 -14.98 -15.44
CA LEU A 188 1.79 -14.45 -15.94
C LEU A 188 1.06 -13.67 -14.85
N ARG A 189 1.08 -14.16 -13.60
CA ARG A 189 0.49 -13.45 -12.46
C ARG A 189 1.10 -12.08 -12.29
N ALA A 190 2.43 -11.98 -12.30
CA ALA A 190 3.13 -10.70 -12.18
C ALA A 190 2.76 -9.72 -13.30
N ILE A 191 2.68 -10.20 -14.55
CA ILE A 191 2.30 -9.38 -15.72
C ILE A 191 0.87 -8.88 -15.60
N PHE A 192 -0.11 -9.78 -15.49
CA PHE A 192 -1.53 -9.41 -15.53
C PHE A 192 -1.98 -8.65 -14.28
N TYR A 193 -1.41 -8.94 -13.10
CA TYR A 193 -1.67 -8.12 -11.91
C TYR A 193 -1.04 -6.73 -12.05
N GLY A 194 0.16 -6.62 -12.61
CA GLY A 194 0.78 -5.33 -12.92
C GLY A 194 -0.08 -4.49 -13.88
N VAL A 195 -0.62 -5.12 -14.92
CA VAL A 195 -1.58 -4.48 -15.85
C VAL A 195 -2.86 -4.07 -15.11
N SER A 196 -3.43 -4.94 -14.26
CA SER A 196 -4.63 -4.61 -13.47
C SER A 196 -4.39 -3.38 -12.57
N ILE A 197 -3.26 -3.33 -11.86
CA ILE A 197 -2.88 -2.21 -10.99
C ILE A 197 -2.80 -0.91 -11.78
N LEU A 198 -2.06 -0.93 -12.90
CA LEU A 198 -1.86 0.26 -13.74
C LEU A 198 -3.19 0.74 -14.32
N CYS A 199 -3.93 -0.15 -14.98
CA CYS A 199 -5.19 0.18 -15.63
C CYS A 199 -6.23 0.66 -14.60
N THR A 200 -6.29 0.05 -13.42
CA THR A 200 -7.22 0.45 -12.36
C THR A 200 -6.88 1.84 -11.85
N PHE A 201 -5.61 2.11 -11.55
CA PHE A 201 -5.17 3.44 -11.08
C PHE A 201 -5.48 4.52 -12.12
N VAL A 202 -5.02 4.33 -13.36
CA VAL A 202 -5.16 5.27 -14.47
C VAL A 202 -6.64 5.53 -14.78
N SER A 203 -7.45 4.48 -14.91
CA SER A 203 -8.87 4.61 -15.21
C SER A 203 -9.60 5.32 -14.08
N SER A 204 -9.31 4.98 -12.83
CA SER A 204 -9.91 5.64 -11.67
C SER A 204 -9.50 7.11 -11.58
N GLN A 205 -8.26 7.45 -11.94
CA GLN A 205 -7.80 8.84 -12.00
C GLN A 205 -8.50 9.63 -13.10
N ARG A 206 -8.62 9.08 -14.31
CA ARG A 206 -9.43 9.66 -15.40
C ARG A 206 -10.89 9.84 -14.98
N TRP A 207 -11.44 8.89 -14.22
CA TRP A 207 -12.79 9.03 -13.64
C TRP A 207 -12.86 10.24 -12.70
N GLY A 208 -11.92 10.36 -11.76
CA GLY A 208 -11.87 11.48 -10.83
C GLY A 208 -11.80 12.84 -11.52
N ARG A 209 -11.11 12.91 -12.67
CA ARG A 209 -11.02 14.11 -13.52
C ARG A 209 -12.29 14.38 -14.35
N GLY A 210 -13.16 13.37 -14.52
CA GLY A 210 -14.35 13.46 -15.37
C GLY A 210 -14.09 13.15 -16.84
N GLU A 211 -13.00 12.47 -17.16
CA GLU A 211 -12.54 12.19 -18.53
C GLU A 211 -13.04 10.84 -19.09
N LEU A 212 -13.71 10.02 -18.28
CA LEU A 212 -14.30 8.76 -18.74
C LEU A 212 -15.70 8.96 -19.31
N THR A 213 -15.93 8.36 -20.47
CA THR A 213 -17.27 8.14 -21.07
C THR A 213 -18.09 7.17 -20.22
N GLN A 214 -19.41 7.11 -20.47
CA GLN A 214 -20.28 6.17 -19.73
C GLN A 214 -19.95 4.71 -20.01
N THR A 215 -19.56 4.38 -21.25
CA THR A 215 -19.12 3.05 -21.62
C THR A 215 -17.84 2.65 -20.89
N GLU A 216 -16.84 3.55 -20.82
CA GLU A 216 -15.61 3.26 -20.08
C GLU A 216 -15.88 3.08 -18.58
N LYS A 217 -16.79 3.86 -17.98
CA LYS A 217 -17.20 3.64 -16.57
C LYS A 217 -17.84 2.27 -16.38
N ALA A 218 -18.70 1.84 -17.31
CA ALA A 218 -19.29 0.51 -17.28
C ALA A 218 -18.21 -0.57 -17.38
N VAL A 219 -17.20 -0.41 -18.26
CA VAL A 219 -16.06 -1.34 -18.35
C VAL A 219 -15.31 -1.41 -17.01
N VAL A 220 -14.99 -0.28 -16.39
CA VAL A 220 -14.31 -0.25 -15.08
C VAL A 220 -15.12 -1.00 -14.02
N LEU A 221 -16.42 -0.72 -13.89
CA LEU A 221 -17.26 -1.37 -12.89
C LEU A 221 -17.42 -2.88 -13.16
N CYS A 222 -17.71 -3.26 -14.41
CA CYS A 222 -17.90 -4.65 -14.82
C CYS A 222 -16.60 -5.47 -14.86
N THR A 223 -15.43 -4.84 -14.66
CA THR A 223 -14.15 -5.56 -14.54
C THR A 223 -13.65 -5.56 -13.11
N VAL A 224 -13.56 -4.40 -12.45
CA VAL A 224 -13.01 -4.28 -11.09
C VAL A 224 -13.86 -5.01 -10.06
N ILE A 225 -15.20 -4.90 -10.10
CA ILE A 225 -16.06 -5.58 -9.13
C ILE A 225 -15.93 -7.12 -9.24
N PRO A 226 -16.06 -7.74 -10.44
CA PRO A 226 -15.79 -9.16 -10.57
C PRO A 226 -14.36 -9.55 -10.20
N GLN A 227 -13.34 -8.75 -10.54
CA GLN A 227 -11.97 -9.03 -10.11
C GLN A 227 -11.87 -9.12 -8.59
N MET A 228 -12.44 -8.17 -7.85
CA MET A 228 -12.43 -8.20 -6.39
C MET A 228 -13.10 -9.46 -5.84
N ILE A 229 -14.21 -9.91 -6.43
CA ILE A 229 -14.91 -11.13 -6.04
C ILE A 229 -14.07 -12.37 -6.37
N MET A 230 -13.47 -12.46 -7.55
CA MET A 230 -12.66 -13.61 -7.95
C MET A 230 -11.39 -13.71 -7.09
N MET A 231 -10.73 -12.58 -6.83
CA MET A 231 -9.54 -12.51 -5.98
C MET A 231 -9.81 -12.93 -4.52
N SER A 232 -11.05 -12.78 -4.02
CA SER A 232 -11.40 -13.19 -2.66
C SER A 232 -11.81 -14.65 -2.53
N VAL A 233 -12.03 -15.39 -3.63
CA VAL A 233 -12.41 -16.82 -3.61
C VAL A 233 -11.41 -17.67 -2.83
N GLY A 234 -10.11 -17.37 -2.97
CA GLY A 234 -9.07 -18.06 -2.22
C GLY A 234 -9.02 -17.74 -0.72
N LEU A 235 -10.05 -17.09 -0.15
CA LEU A 235 -10.09 -16.63 1.24
C LEU A 235 -8.87 -15.77 1.62
N ILE A 236 -8.34 -15.00 0.69
CA ILE A 236 -7.22 -14.07 0.88
C ILE A 236 -7.69 -12.69 0.37
N LEU A 237 -8.21 -11.86 1.28
CA LEU A 237 -8.80 -10.57 0.92
C LEU A 237 -7.78 -9.47 0.57
N ILE A 238 -6.49 -9.66 0.85
CA ILE A 238 -5.49 -8.58 0.70
C ILE A 238 -5.42 -8.08 -0.75
N SER A 239 -5.57 -8.97 -1.73
CA SER A 239 -5.59 -8.62 -3.15
C SER A 239 -6.79 -7.74 -3.52
N SER A 240 -7.99 -8.12 -3.10
CA SER A 240 -9.22 -7.35 -3.34
C SER A 240 -9.20 -6.00 -2.65
N ILE A 241 -8.68 -5.93 -1.42
CA ILE A 241 -8.51 -4.69 -0.65
C ILE A 241 -7.47 -3.78 -1.31
N SER A 242 -6.36 -4.34 -1.77
CA SER A 242 -5.33 -3.59 -2.48
C SER A 242 -5.87 -3.00 -3.77
N LEU A 243 -6.64 -3.76 -4.55
CA LEU A 243 -7.26 -3.28 -5.78
C LEU A 243 -8.25 -2.13 -5.51
N LEU A 244 -9.09 -2.26 -4.47
CA LEU A 244 -9.98 -1.18 -4.03
C LEU A 244 -9.19 0.05 -3.59
N GLY A 245 -8.13 -0.13 -2.79
CA GLY A 245 -7.25 0.95 -2.34
C GLY A 245 -6.62 1.72 -3.49
N ILE A 246 -6.13 1.00 -4.51
CA ILE A 246 -5.58 1.58 -5.74
C ILE A 246 -6.65 2.36 -6.53
N ALA A 247 -7.87 1.82 -6.66
CA ALA A 247 -8.97 2.51 -7.32
C ALA A 247 -9.37 3.81 -6.60
N LEU A 248 -9.54 3.73 -5.27
CA LEU A 248 -9.86 4.89 -4.43
C LEU A 248 -8.77 5.95 -4.51
N LEU A 249 -7.50 5.54 -4.46
CA LEU A 249 -6.37 6.44 -4.52
C LEU A 249 -6.24 7.10 -5.90
N GLY A 250 -6.42 6.35 -6.98
CA GLY A 250 -6.47 6.89 -8.34
C GLY A 250 -7.56 7.95 -8.48
N TYR A 251 -8.79 7.62 -8.06
CA TYR A 251 -9.92 8.56 -8.08
C TYR A 251 -9.64 9.82 -7.26
N LEU A 252 -9.09 9.67 -6.05
CA LEU A 252 -8.73 10.79 -5.18
C LEU A 252 -7.64 11.67 -5.82
N CYS A 253 -6.63 11.07 -6.46
CA CYS A 253 -5.57 11.78 -7.17
C CYS A 253 -6.10 12.60 -8.34
N GLY A 254 -7.07 12.06 -9.09
CA GLY A 254 -7.66 12.72 -10.24
C GLY A 254 -8.67 13.80 -9.87
N GLY A 255 -9.57 13.50 -8.93
CA GLY A 255 -10.73 14.35 -8.62
C GLY A 255 -10.58 15.25 -7.40
N LYS A 256 -9.59 14.98 -6.52
CA LYS A 256 -9.45 15.59 -5.18
C LYS A 256 -10.75 15.51 -4.37
N ARG A 257 -11.45 14.38 -4.51
CA ARG A 257 -12.74 14.08 -3.86
C ARG A 257 -12.70 12.64 -3.37
N ILE A 258 -13.26 12.42 -2.17
CA ILE A 258 -13.43 11.08 -1.62
C ILE A 258 -14.74 10.51 -2.17
N PRO A 259 -14.74 9.31 -2.78
CA PRO A 259 -15.95 8.66 -3.26
C PRO A 259 -16.69 8.00 -2.09
N TRP A 260 -17.30 8.82 -1.22
CA TRP A 260 -17.92 8.37 0.04
C TRP A 260 -18.92 7.23 -0.13
N LEU A 261 -19.73 7.25 -1.20
CA LEU A 261 -20.67 6.16 -1.49
C LEU A 261 -19.96 4.80 -1.62
N VAL A 262 -18.84 4.76 -2.34
CA VAL A 262 -18.06 3.53 -2.53
C VAL A 262 -17.48 3.08 -1.18
N VAL A 263 -16.93 4.01 -0.39
CA VAL A 263 -16.36 3.69 0.94
C VAL A 263 -17.43 3.15 1.89
N ILE A 264 -18.59 3.81 1.97
CA ILE A 264 -19.70 3.42 2.86
C ILE A 264 -20.29 2.06 2.49
N ILE A 265 -20.30 1.69 1.21
CA ILE A 265 -20.81 0.40 0.75
C ILE A 265 -19.76 -0.71 0.91
N THR A 266 -18.53 -0.49 0.46
CA THR A 266 -17.49 -1.53 0.40
C THR A 266 -16.91 -1.87 1.77
N PHE A 267 -16.80 -0.89 2.67
CA PHE A 267 -16.21 -1.11 3.98
C PHE A 267 -17.00 -2.12 4.83
N PRO A 268 -18.34 -2.01 5.01
CA PRO A 268 -19.13 -3.03 5.71
C PRO A 268 -19.02 -4.42 5.10
N VAL A 269 -19.05 -4.53 3.77
CA VAL A 269 -18.93 -5.81 3.06
C VAL A 269 -17.59 -6.47 3.38
N LEU A 270 -16.48 -5.73 3.27
CA LEU A 270 -15.15 -6.24 3.59
C LEU A 270 -15.02 -6.60 5.07
N ALA A 271 -15.62 -5.82 5.97
CA ALA A 271 -15.66 -6.09 7.40
C ALA A 271 -16.35 -7.42 7.74
N VAL A 272 -17.52 -7.68 7.14
CA VAL A 272 -18.27 -8.94 7.31
C VAL A 272 -17.46 -10.12 6.78
N LEU A 273 -16.96 -10.03 5.54
CA LEU A 273 -16.14 -11.10 4.94
C LEU A 273 -14.86 -11.37 5.75
N HIS A 274 -14.22 -10.33 6.26
CA HIS A 274 -13.06 -10.52 7.12
C HIS A 274 -13.38 -11.27 8.40
N THR A 275 -14.54 -11.02 9.00
CA THR A 275 -14.98 -11.64 10.25
C THR A 275 -15.26 -13.13 10.03
N GLY A 276 -15.98 -13.50 8.97
CA GLY A 276 -16.29 -14.89 8.64
C GLY A 276 -15.11 -15.70 8.07
N LYS A 277 -14.01 -15.04 7.70
CA LYS A 277 -12.87 -15.64 6.99
C LYS A 277 -12.26 -16.85 7.70
N THR A 278 -12.16 -16.83 9.03
CA THR A 278 -11.52 -17.92 9.79
C THR A 278 -12.33 -19.20 9.71
N ARG A 279 -13.66 -19.12 9.91
CA ARG A 279 -14.58 -20.26 9.78
C ARG A 279 -14.56 -20.84 8.37
N MET A 280 -14.59 -19.98 7.35
CA MET A 280 -14.46 -20.45 5.97
C MET A 280 -13.15 -21.19 5.72
N ARG A 281 -12.02 -20.81 6.36
CA ARG A 281 -10.75 -21.53 6.19
C ARG A 281 -10.72 -22.87 6.92
N GLU A 282 -11.39 -22.97 8.07
CA GLU A 282 -11.56 -24.26 8.76
C GLU A 282 -12.26 -25.27 7.84
N ILE A 283 -13.28 -24.83 7.09
CA ILE A 283 -14.02 -25.70 6.17
C ILE A 283 -13.22 -25.92 4.88
N TYR A 284 -12.84 -24.86 4.18
CA TYR A 284 -12.33 -24.97 2.80
C TYR A 284 -10.82 -25.20 2.68
N TRP A 285 -10.03 -24.94 3.72
CA TRP A 285 -8.59 -25.22 3.69
C TRP A 285 -8.23 -26.45 4.50
N GLN A 286 -8.81 -26.63 5.69
CA GLN A 286 -8.42 -27.74 6.56
C GLN A 286 -9.14 -29.05 6.21
N ALA A 287 -10.38 -28.98 5.72
CA ALA A 287 -11.12 -30.17 5.28
C ALA A 287 -10.94 -30.50 3.78
N ASP A 288 -9.98 -29.86 3.11
CA ASP A 288 -9.60 -30.06 1.70
C ASP A 288 -10.80 -30.06 0.73
N VAL A 289 -11.79 -29.19 1.01
CA VAL A 289 -12.98 -29.05 0.16
C VAL A 289 -12.57 -28.36 -1.15
N PRO A 290 -13.01 -28.87 -2.32
CA PRO A 290 -12.70 -28.26 -3.60
C PRO A 290 -13.10 -26.78 -3.66
N ALA A 291 -12.31 -25.99 -4.38
CA ALA A 291 -12.63 -24.58 -4.62
C ALA A 291 -14.01 -24.44 -5.31
N PRO A 292 -14.80 -23.43 -4.94
CA PRO A 292 -16.15 -23.26 -5.48
C PRO A 292 -16.09 -22.96 -6.99
N THR A 293 -16.96 -23.61 -7.75
CA THR A 293 -17.18 -23.29 -9.16
C THR A 293 -17.99 -21.99 -9.32
N LEU A 294 -18.02 -21.43 -10.53
CA LEU A 294 -18.71 -20.16 -10.81
C LEU A 294 -20.19 -20.18 -10.39
N THR A 295 -20.87 -21.31 -10.56
CA THR A 295 -22.29 -21.48 -10.21
C THR A 295 -22.51 -21.62 -8.69
N GLN A 296 -21.48 -22.02 -7.95
CA GLN A 296 -21.51 -22.18 -6.50
C GLN A 296 -21.17 -20.88 -5.76
N LEU A 297 -20.62 -19.86 -6.43
CA LEU A 297 -20.24 -18.60 -5.81
C LEU A 297 -21.37 -17.94 -5.00
N PRO A 298 -22.64 -17.87 -5.46
CA PRO A 298 -23.70 -17.27 -4.66
C PRO A 298 -23.90 -17.96 -3.31
N ALA A 299 -23.90 -19.29 -3.28
CA ALA A 299 -24.03 -20.07 -2.05
C ALA A 299 -22.78 -19.91 -1.15
N TYR A 300 -21.60 -19.97 -1.76
CA TYR A 300 -20.32 -19.78 -1.07
C TYR A 300 -20.22 -18.43 -0.35
N TYR A 301 -20.62 -17.34 -1.03
CA TYR A 301 -20.61 -16.01 -0.41
C TYR A 301 -21.76 -15.81 0.57
N ALA A 302 -22.92 -16.44 0.36
CA ALA A 302 -24.00 -16.42 1.35
C ALA A 302 -23.56 -17.08 2.67
N GLU A 303 -22.91 -18.23 2.60
CA GLU A 303 -22.32 -18.92 3.75
C GLU A 303 -21.25 -18.05 4.44
N TRP A 304 -20.35 -17.44 3.64
CA TRP A 304 -19.32 -16.57 4.20
C TRP A 304 -19.90 -15.34 4.90
N ILE A 305 -20.94 -14.72 4.33
CA ILE A 305 -21.64 -13.59 4.93
C ILE A 305 -22.33 -14.03 6.24
N ASP A 306 -22.98 -15.20 6.25
CA ASP A 306 -23.62 -15.72 7.46
C ASP A 306 -22.62 -15.87 8.61
N PHE A 307 -21.47 -16.52 8.36
CA PHE A 307 -20.39 -16.59 9.35
C PHE A 307 -19.84 -15.22 9.78
N GLY A 308 -19.86 -14.23 8.88
CA GLY A 308 -19.41 -12.88 9.19
C GLY A 308 -20.39 -12.06 10.02
N LEU A 309 -21.68 -12.39 9.96
CA LEU A 309 -22.75 -11.75 10.73
C LEU A 309 -22.99 -12.41 12.09
N GLN A 310 -22.57 -13.66 12.26
CA GLN A 310 -22.66 -14.35 13.54
C GLN A 310 -21.84 -13.61 14.62
N PRO A 311 -22.40 -13.42 15.83
CA PRO A 311 -21.68 -12.80 16.94
C PRO A 311 -20.50 -13.70 17.29
N THR A 312 -19.29 -13.16 17.13
CA THR A 312 -18.07 -13.90 17.44
C THR A 312 -17.87 -13.90 18.95
N SER A 313 -17.51 -15.04 19.52
CA SER A 313 -17.23 -15.18 20.95
C SER A 313 -16.17 -14.17 21.38
N GLY A 314 -16.55 -13.21 22.23
CA GLY A 314 -15.71 -12.10 22.69
C GLY A 314 -16.26 -10.76 22.23
N ASP A 315 -16.52 -9.86 23.19
CA ASP A 315 -17.15 -8.52 23.07
C ASP A 315 -16.44 -7.51 22.13
N LYS A 316 -15.51 -7.96 21.30
CA LYS A 316 -14.71 -7.11 20.42
C LYS A 316 -15.51 -6.72 19.17
N THR A 317 -15.67 -5.41 18.97
CA THR A 317 -16.27 -4.87 17.75
C THR A 317 -15.46 -5.25 16.50
N ILE A 318 -16.12 -5.29 15.34
CA ILE A 318 -15.52 -5.58 14.03
C ILE A 318 -14.33 -4.64 13.73
N GLY A 319 -14.41 -3.38 14.17
CA GLY A 319 -13.33 -2.40 14.03
C GLY A 319 -12.06 -2.80 14.79
N HIS A 320 -12.18 -3.29 16.02
CA HIS A 320 -11.01 -3.76 16.79
C HIS A 320 -10.31 -4.94 16.10
N LYS A 321 -11.05 -5.90 15.53
CA LYS A 321 -10.45 -7.04 14.82
C LYS A 321 -9.70 -6.65 13.55
N MET A 322 -10.17 -5.63 12.83
CA MET A 322 -9.46 -5.06 11.68
C MET A 322 -8.14 -4.40 12.09
N LEU A 323 -8.17 -3.64 13.20
CA LEU A 323 -6.99 -2.96 13.73
C LEU A 323 -5.95 -3.96 14.27
N GLU A 324 -6.40 -5.01 14.96
CA GLU A 324 -5.51 -6.04 15.51
C GLU A 324 -4.66 -6.73 14.42
N ARG A 325 -5.20 -6.88 13.21
CA ARG A 325 -4.50 -7.49 12.07
C ARG A 325 -3.53 -6.57 11.33
N THR A 326 -3.70 -5.26 11.45
CA THR A 326 -2.81 -4.27 10.82
C THR A 326 -1.74 -3.77 11.79
N SER A 327 -1.82 -4.19 13.06
CA SER A 327 -0.94 -3.75 14.15
C SER A 327 0.48 -4.28 13.97
N LEU A 328 1.42 -3.37 13.70
CA LEU A 328 2.86 -3.61 13.75
C LEU A 328 3.46 -3.12 15.08
N MET A 329 2.70 -2.38 15.88
CA MET A 329 3.13 -1.88 17.19
C MET A 329 3.50 -3.01 18.15
N HIS A 330 2.71 -4.08 18.21
CA HIS A 330 3.01 -5.22 19.08
C HIS A 330 4.38 -5.86 18.74
N LEU A 331 4.71 -5.99 17.45
CA LEU A 331 6.00 -6.53 17.01
C LEU A 331 7.16 -5.58 17.31
N LEU A 332 6.93 -4.27 17.19
CA LEU A 332 7.93 -3.29 17.59
C LEU A 332 8.19 -3.34 19.10
N CYS A 333 7.15 -3.45 19.93
CA CYS A 333 7.29 -3.65 21.38
C CYS A 333 8.06 -4.93 21.69
N LEU A 334 7.74 -6.05 21.03
CA LEU A 334 8.45 -7.32 21.18
C LEU A 334 9.96 -7.16 20.95
N ILE A 335 10.33 -6.52 19.84
CA ILE A 335 11.73 -6.33 19.48
C ILE A 335 12.44 -5.39 20.44
N ILE A 336 11.77 -4.33 20.91
CA ILE A 336 12.32 -3.38 21.88
C ILE A 336 12.53 -4.04 23.25
N ASP A 337 11.62 -4.93 23.66
CA ASP A 337 11.77 -5.70 24.91
C ASP A 337 12.95 -6.68 24.81
N TYR A 338 13.14 -7.29 23.65
CA TYR A 338 14.22 -8.26 23.42
C TYR A 338 15.58 -7.61 23.13
N THR A 339 15.63 -6.46 22.45
CA THR A 339 16.87 -5.89 21.89
C THR A 339 17.17 -4.51 22.49
N PRO A 340 18.39 -4.26 23.01
CA PRO A 340 19.58 -5.10 22.95
C PRO A 340 19.77 -6.05 24.16
N GLY A 341 18.80 -6.13 25.07
CA GLY A 341 19.01 -6.78 26.37
C GLY A 341 19.11 -8.31 26.32
N ARG A 342 18.12 -8.97 25.72
CA ARG A 342 18.06 -10.44 25.57
C ARG A 342 18.75 -10.92 24.30
N GLN A 343 18.72 -10.09 23.26
CA GLN A 343 19.26 -10.37 21.94
C GLN A 343 20.00 -9.16 21.42
N ASP A 344 21.10 -9.41 20.73
CA ASP A 344 21.88 -8.36 20.09
C ASP A 344 21.15 -7.76 18.90
N TYR A 345 21.57 -6.56 18.50
CA TYR A 345 21.18 -6.03 17.21
C TYR A 345 21.61 -6.95 16.07
N LEU A 346 20.86 -6.96 14.97
CA LEU A 346 21.19 -7.76 13.79
C LEU A 346 22.30 -7.14 12.93
N TYR A 347 22.70 -5.89 13.18
CA TYR A 347 23.81 -5.19 12.53
C TYR A 347 23.79 -5.26 10.99
N GLY A 348 22.60 -5.22 10.38
CA GLY A 348 22.43 -5.21 8.93
C GLY A 348 22.24 -6.58 8.29
N LYS A 349 22.21 -7.69 9.06
CA LYS A 349 22.01 -9.04 8.54
C LYS A 349 20.77 -9.16 7.64
N THR A 350 19.66 -8.53 7.99
CA THR A 350 18.45 -8.60 7.17
C THR A 350 18.56 -7.74 5.90
N TYR A 351 19.26 -6.61 5.99
CA TYR A 351 19.52 -5.73 4.85
C TYR A 351 20.49 -6.32 3.82
N ALA A 352 21.36 -7.25 4.23
CA ALA A 352 22.23 -7.99 3.33
C ALA A 352 21.45 -8.75 2.24
N TYR A 353 20.18 -9.10 2.50
CA TYR A 353 19.32 -9.77 1.52
C TYR A 353 18.74 -8.83 0.45
N VAL A 354 18.82 -7.51 0.61
CA VAL A 354 18.22 -6.54 -0.34
C VAL A 354 18.87 -6.59 -1.72
N LEU A 355 20.22 -6.57 -1.80
CA LEU A 355 20.94 -6.58 -3.08
C LEU A 355 20.73 -7.89 -3.87
N PRO A 356 20.80 -9.09 -3.25
CA PRO A 356 20.38 -10.33 -3.91
C PRO A 356 18.99 -10.25 -4.53
N GLN A 357 18.06 -9.51 -3.89
CA GLN A 357 16.71 -9.38 -4.43
C GLN A 357 16.64 -8.65 -5.77
N LEU A 358 17.61 -7.82 -6.14
CA LEU A 358 17.62 -7.12 -7.42
C LEU A 358 18.03 -8.00 -8.61
N ILE A 359 18.65 -9.16 -8.36
CA ILE A 359 19.10 -10.06 -9.42
C ILE A 359 17.93 -10.96 -9.85
N PRO A 360 17.51 -10.97 -11.13
CA PRO A 360 16.48 -11.88 -11.62
C PRO A 360 16.87 -13.36 -11.42
N ARG A 361 15.89 -14.22 -11.10
CA ARG A 361 16.13 -15.67 -10.89
C ARG A 361 16.73 -16.37 -12.11
N PHE A 362 16.50 -15.84 -13.31
CA PHE A 362 17.13 -16.33 -14.53
C PHE A 362 18.66 -16.31 -14.46
N PHE A 363 19.24 -15.24 -13.88
CA PHE A 363 20.70 -15.11 -13.73
C PHE A 363 21.23 -15.79 -12.47
N TRP A 364 20.40 -15.98 -11.44
CA TRP A 364 20.76 -16.66 -10.20
C TRP A 364 19.63 -17.58 -9.74
N HIS A 365 19.72 -18.86 -10.13
CA HIS A 365 18.68 -19.85 -9.87
C HIS A 365 18.49 -20.09 -8.36
N ASP A 366 19.59 -20.27 -7.62
CA ASP A 366 19.61 -20.50 -6.17
C ASP A 366 19.45 -19.22 -5.32
N LYS A 367 18.90 -18.15 -5.91
CA LYS A 367 18.69 -16.89 -5.21
C LYS A 367 17.81 -17.08 -3.97
N PRO A 368 18.19 -16.48 -2.82
CA PRO A 368 17.40 -16.49 -1.59
C PRO A 368 15.93 -16.07 -1.81
N ARG A 369 14.99 -16.71 -1.11
CA ARG A 369 13.56 -16.34 -1.19
C ARG A 369 13.35 -14.87 -0.83
N SER A 370 12.32 -14.24 -1.39
CA SER A 370 12.05 -12.80 -1.19
C SER A 370 11.79 -12.46 0.28
N HIS A 371 11.18 -13.38 1.04
CA HIS A 371 10.85 -13.24 2.45
C HIS A 371 11.95 -13.72 3.40
N VAL A 372 13.17 -14.03 2.94
CA VAL A 372 14.24 -14.54 3.82
C VAL A 372 14.56 -13.61 4.99
N ALA A 373 14.55 -12.29 4.77
CA ALA A 373 14.72 -11.32 5.85
C ALA A 373 13.60 -11.43 6.91
N THR A 374 12.36 -11.65 6.47
CA THR A 374 11.20 -11.84 7.34
C THR A 374 11.31 -13.13 8.15
N TYR A 375 11.71 -14.23 7.51
CA TYR A 375 11.92 -15.51 8.19
C TYR A 375 13.07 -15.44 9.19
N ALA A 376 14.17 -14.79 8.82
CA ALA A 376 15.30 -14.57 9.72
C ALA A 376 14.89 -13.81 10.99
N LEU A 377 14.07 -12.76 10.86
CA LEU A 377 13.52 -12.03 12.01
C LEU A 377 12.58 -12.92 12.85
N ALA A 378 11.66 -13.63 12.21
CA ALA A 378 10.70 -14.50 12.90
C ALA A 378 11.39 -15.60 13.71
N ILE A 379 12.40 -16.24 13.13
CA ILE A 379 13.19 -17.29 13.80
C ILE A 379 14.06 -16.67 14.90
N TYR A 380 14.74 -15.56 14.62
CA TYR A 380 15.63 -14.90 15.58
C TYR A 380 14.88 -14.52 16.86
N TYR A 381 13.70 -13.92 16.74
CA TYR A 381 12.86 -13.53 17.87
C TYR A 381 11.96 -14.67 18.41
N GLY A 382 12.10 -15.90 17.91
CA GLY A 382 11.38 -17.07 18.41
C GLY A 382 9.88 -17.10 18.11
N LEU A 383 9.42 -16.35 17.11
CA LEU A 383 8.01 -16.29 16.71
C LEU A 383 7.60 -17.43 15.78
N GLN A 384 8.56 -18.03 15.06
CA GLN A 384 8.31 -19.15 14.16
C GLN A 384 9.47 -20.14 14.19
N ARG A 385 9.15 -21.43 13.98
CA ARG A 385 10.16 -22.43 13.64
C ARG A 385 10.47 -22.36 12.15
N GLU A 386 11.62 -22.88 11.75
CA GLU A 386 12.03 -22.90 10.35
C GLU A 386 11.03 -23.64 9.45
N GLU A 387 10.45 -24.75 9.94
CA GLU A 387 9.41 -25.52 9.27
C GLU A 387 8.13 -24.70 8.98
N ASP A 388 7.72 -23.83 9.92
CA ASP A 388 6.50 -23.03 9.81
C ASP A 388 6.62 -21.88 8.81
N THR A 389 7.85 -21.47 8.48
CA THR A 389 8.11 -20.38 7.52
C THR A 389 7.68 -20.73 6.09
N ALA A 390 7.49 -22.02 5.79
CA ALA A 390 7.02 -22.49 4.50
C ALA A 390 5.53 -22.16 4.26
N THR A 391 4.72 -22.06 5.32
CA THR A 391 3.27 -21.91 5.21
C THR A 391 2.77 -20.58 5.75
N THR A 392 3.45 -20.01 6.75
CA THR A 392 3.00 -18.81 7.46
C THR A 392 4.09 -17.74 7.46
N THR A 393 3.71 -16.50 7.17
CA THR A 393 4.61 -15.34 7.21
C THR A 393 4.08 -14.30 8.19
N ILE A 394 4.94 -13.80 9.08
CA ILE A 394 4.63 -12.72 10.02
C ILE A 394 5.19 -11.41 9.46
N ALA A 395 4.34 -10.40 9.30
CA ALA A 395 4.77 -9.10 8.78
C ALA A 395 5.45 -8.28 9.89
N PHE A 396 6.70 -7.87 9.69
CA PHE A 396 7.44 -7.06 10.67
C PHE A 396 7.33 -5.56 10.41
N GLY A 397 7.27 -5.14 9.14
CA GLY A 397 7.36 -3.75 8.72
C GLY A 397 8.77 -3.17 8.75
N LEU A 398 8.94 -2.09 7.97
CA LEU A 398 10.25 -1.45 7.77
C LEU A 398 10.83 -0.83 9.05
N VAL A 399 9.99 -0.18 9.87
CA VAL A 399 10.45 0.50 11.11
C VAL A 399 10.97 -0.52 12.12
N THR A 400 10.23 -1.61 12.27
CA THR A 400 10.57 -2.73 13.16
C THR A 400 11.87 -3.41 12.73
N GLU A 401 12.04 -3.70 11.43
CA GLU A 401 13.29 -4.23 10.89
C GLU A 401 14.47 -3.27 11.14
N ALA A 402 14.26 -1.97 10.93
CA ALA A 402 15.31 -0.97 11.15
C ALA A 402 15.75 -0.92 12.62
N TYR A 403 14.80 -1.00 13.56
CA TYR A 403 15.11 -1.08 14.98
C TYR A 403 15.83 -2.39 15.34
N ALA A 404 15.38 -3.54 14.82
CA ALA A 404 16.04 -4.83 15.07
C ALA A 404 17.51 -4.82 14.62
N ASN A 405 17.85 -4.08 13.56
CA ASN A 405 19.22 -4.00 13.06
C ASN A 405 20.09 -2.94 13.75
N PHE A 406 19.54 -1.77 14.08
CA PHE A 406 20.33 -0.61 14.52
C PHE A 406 19.66 0.26 15.60
N GLY A 407 18.60 -0.23 16.24
CA GLY A 407 17.85 0.48 17.28
C GLY A 407 17.23 1.80 16.80
N LEU A 408 17.23 2.80 17.68
CA LEU A 408 16.72 4.14 17.37
C LEU A 408 17.43 4.79 16.17
N PHE A 409 18.73 4.53 16.02
CA PHE A 409 19.50 5.02 14.88
C PHE A 409 18.97 4.44 13.56
N GLY A 410 18.60 3.16 13.55
CA GLY A 410 17.96 2.52 12.39
C GLY A 410 16.65 3.18 12.00
N ALA A 411 15.75 3.40 12.95
CA ALA A 411 14.47 4.08 12.70
C ALA A 411 14.67 5.52 12.18
N LEU A 412 15.62 6.25 12.75
CA LEU A 412 15.98 7.60 12.29
C LEU A 412 16.50 7.57 10.85
N MET A 413 17.47 6.71 10.55
CA MET A 413 18.07 6.56 9.22
C MET A 413 17.06 6.13 8.17
N LEU A 414 16.15 5.22 8.52
CA LEU A 414 15.04 4.82 7.66
C LEU A 414 14.17 6.01 7.26
N GLY A 415 13.81 6.85 8.24
CA GLY A 415 13.02 8.05 7.97
C GLY A 415 13.76 9.05 7.09
N VAL A 416 15.03 9.32 7.37
CA VAL A 416 15.89 10.18 6.52
C VAL A 416 15.98 9.63 5.09
N PHE A 417 16.24 8.33 4.94
CA PHE A 417 16.35 7.66 3.65
C PHE A 417 15.06 7.81 2.82
N TRP A 418 13.92 7.45 3.41
CA TRP A 418 12.63 7.57 2.71
C TRP A 418 12.24 9.01 2.43
N GLY A 419 12.40 9.90 3.41
CA GLY A 419 12.11 11.32 3.24
C GLY A 419 12.92 11.93 2.08
N PHE A 420 14.20 11.61 1.99
CA PHE A 420 15.07 12.10 0.93
C PHE A 420 14.70 11.51 -0.44
N TRP A 421 14.67 10.19 -0.59
CA TRP A 421 14.49 9.55 -1.90
C TRP A 421 13.09 9.77 -2.46
N LEU A 422 12.04 9.68 -1.64
CA LEU A 422 10.68 9.93 -2.10
C LEU A 422 10.50 11.39 -2.51
N LYS A 423 11.14 12.32 -1.79
CA LYS A 423 11.13 13.73 -2.20
C LYS A 423 11.87 13.95 -3.51
N LYS A 424 13.05 13.35 -3.69
CA LYS A 424 13.84 13.46 -4.93
C LYS A 424 13.06 12.92 -6.12
N LEU A 425 12.47 11.73 -6.00
CA LEU A 425 11.64 11.13 -7.04
C LEU A 425 10.41 12.00 -7.36
N GLN A 426 9.76 12.57 -6.34
CA GLN A 426 8.65 13.50 -6.55
C GLN A 426 9.08 14.77 -7.29
N ILE A 427 10.23 15.37 -6.91
CA ILE A 427 10.76 16.57 -7.57
C ILE A 427 11.10 16.25 -9.03
N TRP A 428 11.81 15.16 -9.28
CA TRP A 428 12.21 14.78 -10.64
C TRP A 428 11.02 14.48 -11.54
N SER A 429 9.94 13.90 -11.00
CA SER A 429 8.71 13.57 -11.71
C SER A 429 7.67 14.70 -11.80
N THR A 430 7.97 15.90 -11.30
CA THR A 430 6.96 16.98 -11.14
C THR A 430 6.26 17.37 -12.45
N PHE A 431 6.96 17.33 -13.58
CA PHE A 431 6.42 17.65 -14.91
C PHE A 431 6.35 16.43 -15.84
N SER A 432 6.44 15.23 -15.26
CA SER A 432 6.42 14.01 -16.03
C SER A 432 5.00 13.68 -16.49
N PRO A 433 4.77 13.40 -17.78
CA PRO A 433 3.52 12.82 -18.23
C PRO A 433 3.24 11.52 -17.48
N MET A 434 1.97 11.21 -17.22
CA MET A 434 1.57 9.98 -16.50
C MET A 434 2.13 8.71 -17.14
N PHE A 435 2.24 8.69 -18.47
CA PHE A 435 2.77 7.56 -19.25
C PHE A 435 4.23 7.68 -19.64
N SER A 436 4.97 8.64 -19.09
CA SER A 436 6.43 8.58 -19.11
C SER A 436 6.92 7.45 -18.19
N PHE A 437 8.19 7.03 -18.33
CA PHE A 437 8.79 6.09 -17.37
C PHE A 437 8.63 6.58 -15.93
N ALA A 438 8.95 7.85 -15.70
CA ALA A 438 8.83 8.47 -14.40
C ALA A 438 7.40 8.47 -13.88
N GLY A 439 6.42 8.80 -14.73
CA GLY A 439 5.00 8.78 -14.37
C GLY A 439 4.53 7.38 -13.96
N LEU A 440 4.81 6.38 -14.78
CA LEU A 440 4.47 4.98 -14.50
C LEU A 440 5.18 4.45 -13.24
N LEU A 441 6.47 4.76 -13.07
CA LEU A 441 7.21 4.42 -11.86
C LEU A 441 6.57 5.03 -10.60
N MET A 442 6.13 6.29 -10.67
CA MET A 442 5.48 6.94 -9.53
C MET A 442 4.08 6.37 -9.24
N VAL A 443 3.32 5.96 -10.27
CA VAL A 443 2.07 5.20 -10.10
C VAL A 443 2.34 3.88 -9.37
N LEU A 444 3.34 3.12 -9.82
CA LEU A 444 3.73 1.85 -9.19
C LEU A 444 4.17 2.05 -7.74
N LEU A 445 5.05 3.03 -7.48
CA LEU A 445 5.49 3.36 -6.12
C LEU A 445 4.31 3.74 -5.21
N THR A 446 3.31 4.45 -5.75
CA THR A 446 2.12 4.83 -5.00
C THR A 446 1.27 3.62 -4.64
N ALA A 447 1.11 2.66 -5.57
CA ALA A 447 0.45 1.40 -5.28
C ALA A 447 1.26 0.54 -4.31
N TRP A 448 2.59 0.52 -4.45
CA TRP A 448 3.48 -0.29 -3.62
C TRP A 448 3.67 0.24 -2.19
N ALA A 449 3.38 1.52 -1.97
CA ALA A 449 3.39 2.14 -0.65
C ALA A 449 2.46 1.42 0.35
N PHE A 450 1.38 0.77 -0.12
CA PHE A 450 0.49 -0.05 0.72
C PHE A 450 1.17 -1.27 1.35
N ASN A 451 2.31 -1.72 0.81
CA ASN A 451 3.04 -2.89 1.31
C ASN A 451 4.14 -2.53 2.32
N ALA A 452 4.01 -1.41 3.04
CA ALA A 452 5.00 -0.97 4.03
C ALA A 452 5.17 -1.93 5.24
N GLU A 453 4.27 -2.91 5.38
CA GLU A 453 4.36 -4.01 6.34
C GLU A 453 5.43 -5.07 5.99
N LEU A 454 5.95 -5.05 4.76
CA LEU A 454 7.03 -5.93 4.33
C LEU A 454 8.39 -5.45 4.88
N THR A 455 9.32 -6.39 5.02
CA THR A 455 10.75 -6.07 5.20
C THR A 455 11.32 -5.47 3.92
N LEU A 456 12.43 -4.74 4.02
CA LEU A 456 12.99 -4.00 2.89
C LEU A 456 13.35 -4.92 1.72
N ALA A 457 13.90 -6.10 2.00
CA ALA A 457 14.22 -7.09 0.96
C ALA A 457 12.97 -7.56 0.21
N ALA A 458 11.89 -7.91 0.94
CA ALA A 458 10.63 -8.32 0.34
C ALA A 458 9.94 -7.18 -0.42
N TRP A 459 9.99 -5.96 0.13
CA TRP A 459 9.44 -4.76 -0.51
C TRP A 459 10.17 -4.45 -1.83
N VAL A 460 11.52 -4.46 -1.82
CA VAL A 460 12.34 -4.20 -3.01
C VAL A 460 12.18 -5.30 -4.07
N SER A 461 12.22 -6.57 -3.66
CA SER A 461 12.02 -7.70 -4.59
C SER A 461 10.70 -7.58 -5.34
N SER A 462 9.65 -7.22 -4.62
CA SER A 462 8.29 -7.24 -5.14
C SER A 462 8.02 -5.98 -5.98
N LEU A 463 8.56 -4.83 -5.58
CA LEU A 463 8.57 -3.62 -6.42
C LEU A 463 9.34 -3.85 -7.72
N GLN A 464 10.51 -4.49 -7.67
CA GLN A 464 11.30 -4.78 -8.87
C GLN A 464 10.50 -5.62 -9.87
N GLN A 465 9.81 -6.66 -9.40
CA GLN A 465 8.96 -7.49 -10.25
C GLN A 465 7.86 -6.67 -10.91
N ALA A 466 7.19 -5.79 -10.16
CA ALA A 466 6.18 -4.89 -10.71
C ALA A 466 6.75 -3.90 -11.74
N VAL A 467 7.93 -3.33 -11.46
CA VAL A 467 8.63 -2.42 -12.37
C VAL A 467 9.02 -3.12 -13.67
N ILE A 468 9.56 -4.33 -13.60
CA ILE A 468 9.92 -5.11 -14.80
C ILE A 468 8.65 -5.46 -15.60
N ALA A 469 7.60 -5.93 -14.94
CA ALA A 469 6.35 -6.29 -15.61
C ALA A 469 5.71 -5.09 -16.32
N VAL A 470 5.66 -3.93 -15.66
CA VAL A 470 4.90 -2.77 -16.13
C VAL A 470 5.73 -1.81 -17.00
N LEU A 471 7.02 -1.64 -16.73
CA LEU A 471 7.91 -0.80 -17.56
C LEU A 471 8.64 -1.60 -18.65
N GLY A 472 8.95 -2.87 -18.39
CA GLY A 472 9.67 -3.73 -19.34
C GLY A 472 8.81 -4.14 -20.53
N LEU A 473 7.52 -4.44 -20.32
CA LEU A 473 6.63 -4.86 -21.41
C LEU A 473 6.39 -3.73 -22.45
N PRO A 474 6.09 -2.47 -22.08
CA PRO A 474 5.99 -1.37 -23.04
C PRO A 474 7.31 -1.08 -23.76
N LEU A 475 8.45 -1.27 -23.09
CA LEU A 475 9.77 -1.13 -23.69
C LEU A 475 10.04 -2.16 -24.77
N LEU A 476 9.75 -3.43 -24.48
CA LEU A 476 9.87 -4.52 -25.45
C LEU A 476 8.92 -4.29 -26.62
N ILE A 477 7.67 -3.89 -26.35
CA ILE A 477 6.71 -3.58 -27.41
C ILE A 477 7.21 -2.40 -28.25
N ARG A 478 7.77 -1.34 -27.65
CA ARG A 478 8.36 -0.21 -28.39
C ARG A 478 9.59 -0.62 -29.20
N SER A 479 10.43 -1.54 -28.71
CA SER A 479 11.60 -1.99 -29.48
C SER A 479 11.24 -2.93 -30.64
N PHE A 480 10.16 -3.71 -30.50
CA PHE A 480 9.73 -4.66 -31.55
C PHE A 480 8.74 -4.06 -32.54
N PHE A 481 7.91 -3.09 -32.11
CA PHE A 481 6.82 -2.52 -32.91
C PHE A 481 6.90 -1.00 -33.08
N GLY A 482 7.86 -0.34 -32.44
CA GLY A 482 8.08 1.09 -32.59
C GLY A 482 8.93 1.40 -33.82
N ASN A 483 8.27 1.85 -34.88
CA ASN A 483 8.82 2.92 -35.71
C ASN A 483 8.59 4.26 -35.01
#